data_AF-B4JXD0-F1
#
_entry.id   AF-B4JXD0-F1
#
_cell.length_a   1.000
_cell.length_b   1.000
_cell.length_c   1.000
_cell.angle_alpha   90.00
_cell.angle_beta   90.00
_cell.angle_gamma   90.00
#
_symmetry.space_group_name_H-M   'P 1'
#
loop_
_entity.id
_entity.type
_entity.pdbx_description
1 polymer ?
#
loop_
_entity_poly.entity_id
_entity_poly.type
_entity_poly.pdbx_seq_one_letter_code
_entity_poly.pdbx_strand_id
1 'polypeptide(L)' 'MPGQFNFKELFNSNTVRGRANCAKATWASVGLIYVLVKMHRYNAELRESAKYCKGCQRKMCT' A
#
# COMPACT_ATOMS: atom_id res chain seq x y z
N MET A 1 -6.97 -24.76 -24.49
CA MET A 1 -7.06 -24.86 -23.02
C MET A 1 -6.20 -23.75 -22.45
N PRO A 2 -6.73 -22.78 -21.67
CA PRO A 2 -5.89 -21.73 -21.13
C PRO A 2 -4.85 -22.37 -20.21
N GLY A 3 -3.58 -22.04 -20.44
CA GLY A 3 -2.44 -22.66 -19.77
C GLY A 3 -2.59 -22.58 -18.25
N GLN A 4 -2.44 -23.72 -17.60
CA GLN A 4 -2.44 -23.88 -16.16
C GLN A 4 -1.39 -22.93 -15.54
N PHE A 5 -1.84 -21.89 -14.84
CA PHE A 5 -0.96 -20.93 -14.16
C PHE A 5 -0.17 -21.66 -13.07
N ASN A 6 1.09 -21.98 -13.35
CA ASN A 6 1.96 -22.65 -12.41
C ASN A 6 2.70 -21.62 -11.54
N PHE A 7 2.10 -21.26 -10.41
CA PHE A 7 2.65 -20.26 -9.49
C PHE A 7 4.08 -20.55 -9.07
N LYS A 8 4.43 -21.83 -8.92
CA LYS A 8 5.79 -22.28 -8.54
C LYS A 8 6.83 -22.02 -9.63
N GLU A 9 6.43 -21.99 -10.89
CA GLU A 9 7.35 -21.70 -12.00
C GLU A 9 7.51 -20.19 -12.18
N LEU A 10 6.41 -19.45 -12.02
CA LEU A 10 6.34 -18.01 -12.24
C LEU A 10 6.97 -17.19 -11.10
N PHE A 11 6.88 -17.67 -9.86
CA PHE A 11 7.47 -17.05 -8.66
C PHE A 11 8.47 -18.00 -8.01
N ASN A 12 9.62 -18.17 -8.65
CA ASN A 12 10.73 -18.95 -8.11
C ASN A 12 12.01 -18.12 -8.02
N SER A 13 12.91 -18.45 -7.10
CA SER A 13 14.15 -17.68 -6.89
C SER A 13 15.35 -18.17 -7.72
N ASN A 14 15.17 -19.26 -8.46
CA ASN A 14 16.24 -19.95 -9.20
C ASN A 14 16.39 -19.40 -10.63
N THR A 15 15.29 -19.10 -11.32
CA THR A 15 15.34 -18.54 -12.69
C THR A 15 15.29 -17.01 -12.67
N VAL A 16 15.93 -16.37 -13.65
CA VAL A 16 15.94 -14.90 -13.79
C VAL A 16 14.51 -14.34 -13.91
N ARG A 17 13.63 -15.03 -14.66
CA ARG A 17 12.22 -14.65 -14.81
C ARG A 17 11.45 -14.77 -13.49
N GLY A 18 11.67 -15.86 -12.74
CA GLY A 18 11.05 -16.03 -11.43
C GLY A 18 11.46 -14.93 -10.44
N ARG A 19 12.76 -14.60 -10.39
CA ARG A 19 13.28 -13.51 -9.55
C ARG A 19 12.68 -12.15 -9.92
N ALA A 20 12.54 -11.86 -11.21
CA ALA A 20 11.93 -10.61 -11.67
C ALA A 20 10.46 -10.49 -11.26
N ASN A 21 9.70 -11.59 -11.34
CA ASN A 21 8.30 -11.60 -10.91
C ASN A 21 8.16 -11.45 -9.40
N CYS A 22 9.00 -12.14 -8.62
CA CYS A 22 9.07 -11.96 -7.17
C CYS A 22 9.38 -10.50 -6.81
N ALA A 23 10.39 -9.89 -7.44
CA ALA A 23 10.71 -8.48 -7.20
C ALA A 23 9.54 -7.55 -7.56
N LYS A 24 8.87 -7.77 -8.68
CA LYS A 24 7.65 -7.01 -9.06
C LYS A 24 6.55 -7.13 -8.00
N ALA A 25 6.29 -8.34 -7.52
CA ALA A 25 5.29 -8.57 -6.47
C ALA A 25 5.67 -7.85 -5.16
N THR A 26 6.95 -7.87 -4.78
CA THR A 26 7.44 -7.17 -3.59
C THR A 26 7.29 -5.66 -3.70
N TRP A 27 7.70 -5.06 -4.83
CA TRP A 27 7.56 -3.61 -5.01
C TRP A 27 6.09 -3.17 -5.10
N ALA A 28 5.25 -3.98 -5.75
CA ALA A 28 3.82 -3.73 -5.81
C ALA A 28 3.17 -3.79 -4.41
N SER A 29 3.53 -4.78 -3.58
CA SER A 29 2.98 -4.91 -2.23
C SER A 29 3.44 -3.78 -1.32
N VAL A 30 4.72 -3.39 -1.37
CA VAL A 30 5.24 -2.24 -0.63
C VAL A 30 4.55 -0.94 -1.06
N GLY A 31 4.39 -0.72 -2.36
CA GLY A 31 3.67 0.44 -2.88
C GLY A 31 2.21 0.49 -2.40
N LEU A 32 1.51 -0.66 -2.41
CA LEU A 32 0.15 -0.76 -1.92
C LEU A 32 0.06 -0.44 -0.43
N ILE A 33 0.95 -1.02 0.40
CA ILE A 33 0.99 -0.76 1.85
C ILE A 33 1.23 0.73 2.11
N TYR A 34 2.17 1.36 1.39
CA TYR A 34 2.44 2.79 1.54
C TYR A 34 1.20 3.65 1.25
N VAL A 35 0.50 3.38 0.15
CA VAL A 35 -0.74 4.10 -0.20
C VAL A 35 -1.81 3.90 0.87
N LEU A 36 -2.01 2.68 1.35
CA LEU A 36 -3.00 2.38 2.39
C LEU A 36 -2.69 3.11 3.69
N VAL A 37 -1.43 3.12 4.14
CA VAL A 37 -1.01 3.86 5.34
C VAL A 37 -1.24 5.36 5.15
N LYS A 38 -0.89 5.91 3.99
CA LYS A 38 -1.08 7.34 3.69
C LYS A 38 -2.56 7.71 3.68
N MET A 39 -3.42 6.90 3.04
CA MET A 39 -4.86 7.10 3.04
C MET A 39 -5.45 6.98 4.44
N HIS A 40 -4.98 6.02 5.24
CA HIS A 40 -5.45 5.85 6.62
C HIS A 40 -5.13 7.06 7.49
N ARG A 41 -3.90 7.61 7.37
CA ARG A 41 -3.51 8.84 8.06
C ARG A 41 -4.33 10.04 7.61
N TYR A 42 -4.48 10.22 6.31
CA TYR A 42 -5.29 11.30 5.75
C TYR A 42 -6.75 11.22 6.21
N ASN A 43 -7.35 10.02 6.17
CA ASN A 43 -8.73 9.82 6.62
C ASN A 43 -8.87 10.04 8.13
N ALA A 44 -7.86 9.70 8.94
CA ALA A 44 -7.85 10.01 10.37
C ALA A 44 -7.81 11.52 10.60
N GLU A 45 -6.92 12.25 9.90
CA GLU A 45 -6.84 13.72 9.98
C GLU A 45 -8.15 14.39 9.55
N LEU A 46 -8.78 13.92 8.47
CA LEU A 46 -10.09 14.39 8.04
C LEU A 46 -11.16 14.17 9.12
N ARG A 47 -11.21 12.96 9.70
CA ARG A 47 -12.16 12.65 10.78
C ARG A 47 -11.95 13.53 12.01
N GLU A 48 -10.71 13.78 12.39
CA GLU A 48 -10.40 14.70 13.49
C GLU A 48 -10.79 16.14 13.13
N SER A 49 -10.45 16.62 11.93
CA SER A 49 -10.83 17.97 11.48
C SER A 49 -12.35 18.18 11.36
N ALA A 50 -13.11 17.12 11.11
CA ALA A 50 -14.57 17.17 11.05
C ALA A 50 -15.22 17.32 12.44
N LYS A 51 -14.53 16.91 13.53
CA LYS A 51 -15.04 17.00 14.90
C LYS A 51 -14.87 18.39 15.51
N TYR A 52 -13.84 19.14 15.10
CA TYR A 52 -13.47 20.41 15.72
C TYR A 52 -13.76 21.59 14.78
N CYS A 53 -14.33 22.68 15.31
CA CYS A 53 -14.44 23.91 14.54
C CYS A 53 -13.05 24.52 14.26
N LYS A 54 -12.93 25.35 13.22
CA LYS A 54 -11.64 25.97 12.81
C LYS A 54 -10.92 26.69 13.96
N GLY A 55 -11.66 27.26 14.92
CA GLY A 55 -11.11 27.90 16.11
C GLY A 55 -10.51 26.92 17.13
N CYS A 56 -11.14 25.75 17.33
CA CYS A 56 -10.63 24.69 18.20
C CYS A 56 -9.42 23.99 17.59
N GLN A 57 -9.42 23.76 16.26
CA GLN A 57 -8.24 23.24 15.55
C GLN A 57 -7.00 24.13 15.73
N ARG A 58 -7.17 25.46 15.66
CA ARG A 58 -6.04 26.41 15.80
C ARG A 58 -5.39 26.36 17.19
N LYS A 59 -6.16 26.10 18.24
CA LYS A 59 -5.67 25.96 19.63
C LYS A 59 -4.94 24.63 19.89
N MET A 60 -5.17 23.59 19.08
CA MET A 60 -4.46 22.31 19.21
C MET A 60 -3.09 22.30 18.52
N CYS A 61 -2.86 23.23 17.58
CA CYS A 61 -1.59 23.38 16.86
C CYS A 61 -0.66 24.46 17.46
N THR A 62 -1.04 25.05 18.60
CA THR A 62 -0.21 26.01 19.37
C THR A 62 0.34 25.31 20.60
#